data_AF-S8DSZ8-F1
#
_entry.id   AF-S8DSZ8-F1
#
_cell.length_a   1.000
_cell.length_b   1.000
_cell.length_c   1.000
_cell.angle_alpha   90.00
_cell.angle_beta   90.00
_cell.angle_gamma   90.00
#
_symmetry.space_group_name_H-M   'P 1'
#
loop_
_entity.id
_entity.type
_entity.pdbx_description
1 polymer ?
#
loop_
_entity_poly.entity_id
_entity_poly.type
_entity_poly.pdbx_seq_one_letter_code
_entity_poly.pdbx_strand_id
1 'polypeptide(L)'
;PSRLGPRSGAGEIVEVQGGHIVRSTGRKDRHSKVCTAKGPRDRRVRLAAHTAIQFYDVQDRLGYDRPSKAVDWLIKKAKNAIDELAELPPWHP
;
A
#
# COMPACT_ATOMS: atom_id res chain seq x y z
N PRO A 1 -5.20 3.38 38.72
CA PRO A 1 -5.05 2.55 37.52
C PRO A 1 -4.52 3.37 36.33
N SER A 2 -3.23 3.13 36.05
CA SER A 2 -2.49 3.24 34.78
C SER A 2 -2.57 4.51 33.94
N ARG A 3 -1.49 5.31 33.95
CA ARG A 3 -0.98 5.98 32.73
C ARG A 3 0.56 6.06 32.69
N LEU A 4 1.10 5.31 31.74
CA LEU A 4 2.19 5.63 30.81
C LEU A 4 3.62 5.75 31.37
N GLY A 5 4.44 4.75 31.03
CA GLY A 5 5.90 4.76 31.18
C GLY A 5 6.63 5.73 30.24
N PRO A 6 7.94 5.91 30.43
CA PRO A 6 8.71 6.96 29.77
C PRO A 6 8.96 6.62 28.30
N ARG A 7 8.62 7.56 27.40
CA ARG A 7 9.02 7.51 26.00
C ARG A 7 10.50 7.91 25.89
N SER A 8 11.36 6.92 25.70
CA SER A 8 12.72 7.14 25.20
C SER A 8 12.70 7.78 23.83
N GLY A 9 13.56 8.78 23.63
CA GLY A 9 13.84 9.36 22.32
C GLY A 9 14.09 10.86 22.30
N ALA A 10 14.70 11.43 23.34
CA ALA A 10 15.33 12.74 23.23
C ALA A 10 16.63 12.57 22.43
N GLY A 11 16.54 12.71 21.10
CA GLY A 11 17.71 12.96 20.27
C GLY A 11 18.10 14.41 20.46
N GLU A 12 19.23 14.64 21.11
CA GLU A 12 19.83 15.96 21.25
C GLU A 12 20.13 16.52 19.86
N ILE A 13 19.46 17.62 19.51
CA ILE A 13 19.68 18.39 18.30
C ILE A 13 20.80 19.40 18.60
N VAL A 14 22.02 19.08 18.16
CA VAL A 14 23.16 20.00 18.24
C VAL A 14 23.18 20.86 16.98
N GLU A 15 23.00 22.17 17.16
CA GLU A 15 23.14 23.17 16.10
C GLU A 15 24.63 23.45 15.88
N VAL A 16 25.12 23.19 14.66
CA VAL A 16 26.48 23.59 14.24
C VAL A 16 26.33 24.70 13.21
N GLN A 17 26.99 25.83 13.45
CA GLN A 17 26.96 26.99 12.56
C GLN A 17 27.52 26.63 11.18
N GLY A 18 26.66 26.76 10.16
CA GLY A 18 27.04 26.65 8.75
C GLY A 18 27.10 25.22 8.22
N GLY A 19 25.95 24.62 7.92
CA GLY A 19 25.92 23.33 7.23
C GLY A 19 24.52 22.75 7.13
N HIS A 20 24.13 22.38 5.92
CA HIS A 20 22.91 21.68 5.55
C HIS A 20 22.49 20.62 6.61
N ILE A 21 21.29 20.76 7.18
CA ILE A 21 20.70 19.75 8.07
C ILE A 21 20.47 18.48 7.23
N VAL A 22 21.42 17.54 7.26
CA VAL A 22 21.20 16.18 6.75
C VAL A 22 20.28 15.48 7.75
N ARG A 23 18.97 15.66 7.56
CA ARG A 23 17.98 14.75 8.14
C ARG A 23 18.30 13.38 7.55
N SER A 24 18.71 12.43 8.39
CA SER A 24 18.75 11.03 8.00
C SER A 24 17.42 10.69 7.33
N THR A 25 17.45 10.41 6.03
CA THR A 25 16.25 10.12 5.24
C THR A 25 15.64 8.85 5.83
N GLY A 26 14.64 9.07 6.68
CA GLY A 26 14.14 8.07 7.60
C GLY A 26 13.72 6.81 6.89
N ARG A 27 14.18 5.66 7.41
CA ARG A 27 13.68 4.31 7.14
C ARG A 27 12.21 4.15 7.56
N LYS A 28 11.29 5.02 7.13
CA LYS A 28 9.94 5.11 7.71
C LYS A 28 8.81 4.71 6.76
N ASP A 29 9.03 4.66 5.44
CA ASP A 29 7.96 4.40 4.47
C ASP A 29 8.24 3.21 3.52
N ARG A 30 8.90 2.16 4.02
CA ARG A 30 9.13 0.95 3.21
C ARG A 30 8.00 -0.07 3.30
N HIS A 31 7.21 -0.06 4.37
CA HIS A 31 6.15 -1.05 4.55
C HIS A 31 4.99 -0.86 3.55
N SER A 32 4.82 0.35 3.00
CA SER A 32 3.85 0.67 1.95
C SER A 32 4.33 0.28 0.56
N LYS A 33 5.61 -0.08 0.40
CA LYS A 33 6.22 -0.39 -0.89
C LYS A 33 6.29 -1.89 -1.13
N VAL A 34 6.11 -2.27 -2.39
CA VAL A 34 6.31 -3.63 -2.92
C VAL A 34 7.30 -3.56 -4.08
N CYS A 35 8.32 -4.42 -4.06
CA CYS A 35 9.29 -4.51 -5.15
C CYS A 35 8.70 -5.33 -6.30
N THR A 36 8.70 -4.77 -7.51
CA THR A 36 8.31 -5.47 -8.74
C THR A 36 9.50 -5.50 -9.70
N ALA A 37 9.48 -6.36 -10.73
CA ALA A 37 10.52 -6.36 -11.78
C ALA A 37 10.66 -4.98 -12.48
N LYS A 38 9.62 -4.14 -12.43
CA LYS A 38 9.59 -2.77 -12.95
C LYS A 38 9.91 -1.71 -11.89
N GLY A 39 10.45 -2.10 -10.73
CA GLY A 39 10.81 -1.21 -9.62
C GLY A 39 9.80 -1.15 -8.45
N PRO A 40 10.06 -0.33 -7.41
CA PRO A 40 9.22 -0.23 -6.21
C PRO A 40 7.86 0.46 -6.46
N ARG A 41 6.76 -0.25 -6.19
CA ARG A 41 5.37 0.25 -6.31
C ARG A 41 4.75 0.49 -4.94
N ASP A 42 3.79 1.41 -4.87
CA ASP A 42 2.94 1.59 -3.68
C ASP A 42 1.89 0.48 -3.65
N ARG A 43 1.64 -0.10 -2.47
CA ARG A 43 0.64 -1.15 -2.27
C ARG A 43 -0.78 -0.61 -2.06
N ARG A 44 -0.94 0.70 -1.88
CA ARG A 44 -2.23 1.36 -1.69
C ARG A 44 -2.83 1.71 -3.03
N VAL A 45 -4.07 1.31 -3.25
CA VAL A 45 -4.82 1.61 -4.46
C VAL A 45 -5.84 2.70 -4.14
N ARG A 46 -5.87 3.76 -4.96
CA ARG A 46 -6.90 4.81 -4.89
C ARG A 46 -7.96 4.48 -5.93
N LEU A 47 -9.17 4.19 -5.49
CA LEU A 47 -10.30 3.91 -6.35
C LEU A 47 -11.06 5.20 -6.66
N ALA A 48 -11.65 5.29 -7.86
CA ALA A 48 -12.65 6.31 -8.14
C ALA A 48 -13.88 6.07 -7.24
N ALA A 49 -14.63 7.13 -6.95
CA ALA A 49 -15.76 7.06 -6.02
C ALA A 49 -16.78 5.96 -6.41
N HIS A 50 -17.16 5.89 -7.69
CA HIS A 50 -18.10 4.87 -8.17
C HIS A 50 -17.56 3.44 -8.01
N THR A 51 -16.29 3.21 -8.33
CA THR A 51 -15.65 1.90 -8.19
C THR A 51 -15.54 1.49 -6.72
N ALA A 52 -15.24 2.45 -5.83
CA ALA A 52 -15.16 2.18 -4.41
C ALA A 52 -16.51 1.70 -3.85
N ILE A 53 -17.62 2.32 -4.26
CA ILE A 53 -18.97 1.90 -3.84
C ILE A 53 -19.24 0.44 -4.23
N GLN A 54 -19.00 0.10 -5.51
CA GLN A 54 -19.20 -1.27 -6.00
C GLN A 54 -18.27 -2.28 -5.31
N PHE A 55 -17.02 -1.89 -5.07
CA PHE A 55 -16.03 -2.73 -4.40
C PHE A 55 -16.44 -3.06 -2.96
N TYR A 56 -16.89 -2.07 -2.20
CA TYR A 56 -17.29 -2.28 -0.81
C TYR A 56 -18.60 -3.06 -0.68
N ASP A 57 -19.55 -2.91 -1.61
CA ASP A 57 -20.75 -3.77 -1.65
C ASP A 57 -20.37 -5.25 -1.81
N VAL A 58 -19.41 -5.56 -2.70
CA VAL A 58 -18.88 -6.93 -2.84
C VAL A 58 -18.17 -7.40 -1.56
N GLN A 59 -17.34 -6.54 -0.95
CA GLN A 59 -16.66 -6.87 0.30
C GLN A 59 -17.64 -7.22 1.42
N ASP A 60 -18.71 -6.45 1.58
CA ASP A 60 -19.74 -6.63 2.62
C ASP A 60 -20.53 -7.91 2.39
N ARG A 61 -20.94 -8.19 1.14
CA ARG A 61 -21.62 -9.44 0.77
C ARG A 61 -20.78 -10.69 1.01
N LEU A 62 -19.46 -10.57 0.89
CA LEU A 62 -18.53 -11.66 1.19
C LEU A 62 -18.19 -11.77 2.68
N GLY A 63 -18.61 -10.81 3.51
CA GLY A 63 -18.33 -10.78 4.94
C GLY A 63 -16.84 -10.60 5.28
N TYR A 64 -16.09 -9.87 4.44
CA TYR A 64 -14.65 -9.68 4.65
C TYR A 64 -14.34 -8.36 5.38
N ASP A 65 -13.63 -8.47 6.50
CA ASP A 65 -13.15 -7.29 7.25
C ASP A 65 -11.98 -6.55 6.59
N ARG A 66 -11.25 -7.23 5.71
CA ARG A 66 -10.04 -6.71 5.07
C ARG A 66 -10.23 -6.59 3.57
N PRO A 67 -10.02 -5.41 2.96
CA PRO A 67 -10.19 -5.22 1.52
C PRO A 67 -9.24 -6.07 0.68
N SER A 68 -8.05 -6.40 1.22
CA SER A 68 -7.11 -7.31 0.54
C SER A 68 -7.73 -8.69 0.27
N LYS A 69 -8.59 -9.21 1.16
CA LYS A 69 -9.26 -10.50 0.95
C LYS A 69 -10.30 -10.43 -0.18
N ALA A 70 -11.01 -9.31 -0.28
CA ALA A 70 -11.96 -9.09 -1.37
C ALA A 70 -11.24 -8.98 -2.71
N VAL A 71 -10.08 -8.30 -2.75
CA VAL A 71 -9.22 -8.25 -3.95
C VAL A 71 -8.72 -9.65 -4.32
N ASP A 72 -8.23 -10.43 -3.37
CA ASP A 72 -7.78 -11.81 -3.62
C ASP A 72 -8.92 -12.69 -4.17
N TRP A 73 -10.13 -12.53 -3.64
CA TRP A 73 -11.32 -13.22 -4.12
C TRP A 73 -11.69 -12.81 -5.55
N LEU A 74 -11.66 -11.51 -5.85
CA LEU A 74 -11.91 -10.99 -7.21
C LEU A 74 -10.92 -11.54 -8.22
N ILE A 75 -9.62 -11.56 -7.89
CA ILE A 75 -8.58 -12.11 -8.77
C ILE A 75 -8.82 -13.60 -9.04
N LYS A 76 -9.17 -14.38 -8.00
CA LYS A 76 -9.49 -15.80 -8.17
C LYS A 76 -10.73 -16.01 -9.04
N LYS A 77 -11.76 -15.18 -8.87
CA LYS A 77 -13.00 -15.27 -9.65
C LYS A 77 -12.81 -14.85 -11.10
N ALA A 78 -11.95 -13.86 -11.35
CA ALA A 78 -11.60 -13.35 -12.66
C ALA A 78 -10.49 -14.14 -13.38
N LYS A 79 -9.96 -15.21 -12.76
CA LYS A 79 -8.82 -15.96 -13.28
C LYS A 79 -8.99 -16.38 -14.74
N ASN A 80 -10.14 -16.90 -15.12
CA ASN A 80 -10.40 -17.31 -16.50
C ASN A 80 -10.24 -16.14 -17.50
N ALA A 81 -10.88 -15.01 -17.19
CA ALA A 81 -10.76 -13.80 -18.02
C ALA A 81 -9.34 -13.23 -18.04
N ILE A 82 -8.57 -13.39 -16.96
CA ILE A 82 -7.15 -12.98 -16.91
C ILE A 82 -6.29 -13.91 -17.77
N ASP A 83 -6.53 -15.21 -17.71
CA ASP A 83 -5.78 -16.22 -18.48
C ASP A 83 -6.01 -16.02 -19.99
N GLU A 84 -7.23 -15.68 -20.42
CA GLU A 84 -7.55 -15.31 -21.81
C GLU A 84 -6.76 -14.08 -22.32
N LEU A 85 -6.39 -13.14 -21.44
CA LEU A 85 -5.56 -11.99 -21.84
C LEU A 85 -4.12 -12.37 -22.19
N ALA A 86 -3.62 -13.50 -21.69
CA ALA A 86 -2.25 -13.96 -21.99
C ALA A 86 -2.11 -14.46 -23.43
N GLU A 87 -3.23 -14.84 -24.08
CA GLU A 87 -3.27 -15.26 -25.48
C GLU A 87 -3.37 -14.08 -26.46
N LEU A 88 -3.67 -12.87 -25.95
CA LEU A 88 -3.72 -11.68 -26.78
C LEU A 88 -2.30 -11.17 -27.09
N PRO A 89 -2.06 -10.67 -28.32
CA PRO A 89 -0.80 -10.03 -28.63
C PRO A 89 -0.55 -8.87 -27.65
N PRO A 90 0.71 -8.62 -27.24
CA PRO A 90 1.02 -7.56 -26.30
C PRO A 90 0.40 -6.24 -26.77
N TRP A 91 -0.30 -5.55 -25.88
CA TRP A 91 -0.85 -4.24 -26.18
C TRP A 91 0.31 -3.24 -26.34
N HIS A 92 0.44 -2.65 -27.53
CA HIS A 92 1.41 -1.60 -27.84
C HIS A 92 0.66 -0.25 -27.81
N PRO A 93 0.89 0.60 -26.79
CA PRO A 93 0.32 1.96 -26.73
C PRO A 93 0.83 2.86 -27.86
#